data_AF-A0A2R9U9W3-F1
#
_entry.id   AF-A0A2R9U9W3-F1
#
_cell.length_a   1.000
_cell.length_b   1.000
_cell.length_c   1.000
_cell.angle_alpha   90.00
_cell.angle_beta   90.00
_cell.angle_gamma   90.00
#
_symmetry.space_group_name_H-M   'P 1'
#
loop_
_entity.id
_entity.type
_entity.pdbx_description
1 polymer ?
#
loop_
_entity_poly.entity_id
_entity_poly.type
_entity_poly.pdbx_seq_one_letter_code
_entity_poly.pdbx_strand_id
1 'polypeptide(L)'
;MGSPAESPHAEYDRWIARRERWGARFALFGRTVFAIVAVVLTVALVVLLIVTLIDVAQPRVWGTFTQTGCEASARRGCRPFGTWASDDRTIVWSHVYLNGWTDGSGRTRAAYQPTALLGSDVVNAPVFTFAGPVLTGFLLVWWGVVVLRTAASWGYIAFPRSRWLGGRGGPRKRQGTLGIRGSFRRQYRQSLARAGAEDSRAEP
;
A
#
# COMPACT_ATOMS: atom_id res chain seq x y z
N MET A 1 46.18 43.30 0.17
CA MET A 1 44.98 42.51 0.56
C MET A 1 45.01 41.23 -0.27
N GLY A 2 45.54 40.14 0.30
CA GLY A 2 45.63 38.86 -0.41
C GLY A 2 44.26 38.17 -0.42
N SER A 3 43.79 37.76 -1.60
CA SER A 3 42.61 36.89 -1.70
C SER A 3 42.82 35.67 -0.80
N PRO A 4 41.84 35.29 0.05
CA PRO A 4 41.97 34.10 0.85
C PRO A 4 42.18 32.91 -0.08
N ALA A 5 43.27 32.17 0.12
CA ALA A 5 43.65 31.03 -0.70
C ALA A 5 42.45 30.09 -0.84
N GLU A 6 42.01 29.87 -2.08
CA GLU A 6 40.87 29.02 -2.39
C GLU A 6 41.18 27.61 -1.90
N SER A 7 40.47 27.17 -0.85
CA SER A 7 40.77 25.87 -0.23
C SER A 7 40.65 24.77 -1.30
N PRO A 8 41.56 23.79 -1.37
CA PRO A 8 41.58 22.73 -2.41
C PRO A 8 40.28 21.89 -2.50
N HIS A 9 39.37 22.06 -1.54
CA HIS A 9 38.12 21.34 -1.42
C HIS A 9 36.89 22.22 -1.67
N ALA A 10 37.06 23.50 -2.01
CA ALA A 10 35.94 24.41 -2.27
C ALA A 10 35.07 23.95 -3.43
N GLU A 11 35.64 23.30 -4.45
CA GLU A 11 34.89 22.70 -5.55
C GLU A 11 34.13 21.43 -5.13
N TYR A 12 34.77 20.58 -4.32
CA TYR A 12 34.16 19.36 -3.79
C TYR A 12 33.00 19.66 -2.82
N ASP A 13 33.16 20.65 -1.95
CA ASP A 13 32.10 21.13 -1.05
C ASP A 13 30.93 21.74 -1.84
N ARG A 14 31.22 22.51 -2.90
CA ARG A 14 30.20 23.01 -3.84
C ARG A 14 29.46 21.88 -4.56
N TRP A 15 30.15 20.79 -4.90
CA TRP A 15 29.54 19.60 -5.50
C TRP A 15 28.63 18.84 -4.51
N ILE A 16 29.08 18.60 -3.27
CA ILE A 16 28.25 17.98 -2.22
C ILE A 16 27.00 18.83 -1.94
N ALA A 17 27.16 20.14 -1.77
CA ALA A 17 26.04 21.04 -1.51
C ALA A 17 25.00 21.08 -2.65
N ARG A 18 25.43 20.86 -3.90
CA ARG A 18 24.51 20.68 -5.04
C ARG A 18 23.80 19.33 -4.98
N ARG A 19 24.51 18.26 -4.65
CA ARG A 19 23.96 16.90 -4.52
C ARG A 19 22.94 16.78 -3.39
N GLU A 20 23.20 17.40 -2.24
CA GLU A 20 22.27 17.45 -1.10
C GLU A 20 21.00 18.23 -1.43
N ARG A 21 21.12 19.37 -2.13
CA ARG A 21 19.97 20.15 -2.61
C ARG A 21 19.12 19.37 -3.62
N TRP A 22 19.77 18.65 -4.53
CA TRP A 22 19.09 17.76 -5.47
C TRP A 22 18.37 16.61 -4.75
N GLY A 23 19.04 15.95 -3.79
CA GLY A 23 18.44 14.90 -2.97
C GLY A 23 17.24 15.37 -2.16
N ALA A 24 17.32 16.57 -1.56
CA ALA A 24 16.22 17.17 -0.82
C ALA A 24 15.02 17.49 -1.73
N ARG A 25 15.26 18.03 -2.93
CA ARG A 25 14.20 18.28 -3.93
C ARG A 25 13.54 16.99 -4.40
N PHE A 26 14.32 15.95 -4.67
CA PHE A 26 13.77 14.63 -5.03
C PHE A 26 12.95 14.02 -3.90
N ALA A 27 13.40 14.14 -2.65
CA ALA A 27 12.66 13.66 -1.50
C ALA A 27 11.33 14.41 -1.32
N LEU A 28 11.31 15.73 -1.52
CA LEU A 28 10.09 16.54 -1.50
C LEU A 28 9.13 16.15 -2.64
N PHE A 29 9.65 16.04 -3.86
CA PHE A 29 8.86 15.61 -5.02
C PHE A 29 8.21 14.24 -4.80
N GLY A 30 8.98 13.25 -4.31
CA GLY A 30 8.46 11.92 -4.01
C GLY A 30 7.35 11.93 -2.95
N ARG A 31 7.48 12.78 -1.92
CA ARG A 31 6.43 12.96 -0.90
C ARG A 31 5.17 13.59 -1.46
N THR A 32 5.30 14.63 -2.30
CA THR A 32 4.15 15.29 -2.94
C THR A 32 3.41 14.34 -3.85
N VAL A 33 4.13 13.62 -4.72
CA VAL A 33 3.53 12.62 -5.62
C VAL A 33 2.82 11.53 -4.82
N PHE A 34 3.47 10.99 -3.79
CA PHE A 34 2.83 9.99 -2.93
C PHE A 34 1.58 10.53 -2.23
N ALA A 35 1.61 11.76 -1.70
CA ALA A 35 0.45 12.35 -1.04
C ALA A 35 -0.74 12.49 -2.00
N ILE A 36 -0.50 12.96 -3.23
CA ILE A 36 -1.54 13.07 -4.26
C ILE A 36 -2.12 11.69 -4.59
N VAL A 37 -1.25 10.72 -4.89
CA VAL A 37 -1.68 9.34 -5.19
C VAL A 37 -2.45 8.75 -4.01
N ALA A 38 -2.01 9.01 -2.78
CA ALA A 38 -2.64 8.48 -1.60
C ALA A 38 -4.04 9.06 -1.38
N VAL A 39 -4.23 10.36 -1.59
CA VAL A 39 -5.56 10.99 -1.53
C VAL A 39 -6.46 10.41 -2.61
N VAL A 40 -6.01 10.38 -3.87
CA VAL A 40 -6.80 9.87 -5.00
C VAL A 40 -7.22 8.42 -4.76
N LEU A 41 -6.28 7.56 -4.35
CA LEU A 41 -6.57 6.15 -4.08
C LEU A 41 -7.52 5.98 -2.89
N THR A 42 -7.33 6.76 -1.82
CA THR A 42 -8.24 6.72 -0.67
C THR A 42 -9.66 7.10 -1.07
N VAL A 43 -9.83 8.17 -1.84
CA VAL A 43 -11.14 8.59 -2.36
C VAL A 43 -11.76 7.48 -3.21
N ALA A 44 -11.00 6.88 -4.13
CA ALA A 44 -11.50 5.79 -4.97
C ALA A 44 -11.97 4.58 -4.14
N LEU A 45 -11.22 4.18 -3.11
CA LEU A 45 -11.59 3.08 -2.22
C LEU A 45 -12.83 3.40 -1.36
N VAL A 46 -12.97 4.63 -0.89
CA VAL A 46 -14.16 5.08 -0.16
C VAL A 46 -15.38 5.06 -1.05
N VAL A 47 -15.28 5.60 -2.28
CA VAL A 47 -16.38 5.55 -3.26
C VAL A 47 -16.77 4.11 -3.56
N LEU A 48 -15.78 3.23 -3.80
CA LEU A 48 -16.05 1.82 -4.03
C LEU A 48 -16.75 1.17 -2.82
N LEU A 49 -16.31 1.47 -1.60
CA LEU A 49 -16.95 0.96 -0.39
C LEU A 49 -18.41 1.41 -0.30
N ILE A 50 -18.70 2.68 -0.56
CA ILE A 50 -20.06 3.21 -0.58
C ILE A 50 -20.92 2.48 -1.61
N VAL A 51 -20.42 2.30 -2.84
CA VAL A 51 -21.14 1.56 -3.89
C VAL A 51 -21.45 0.14 -3.45
N THR A 52 -20.47 -0.58 -2.86
CA THR A 52 -20.70 -1.94 -2.37
C THR A 52 -21.69 -2.01 -1.22
N LEU A 53 -21.77 -0.98 -0.37
CA LEU A 53 -22.76 -0.88 0.71
C LEU A 53 -24.16 -0.60 0.16
N ILE A 54 -24.28 0.27 -0.85
CA ILE A 54 -25.54 0.52 -1.56
C ILE A 54 -26.04 -0.79 -2.20
N ASP A 55 -25.17 -1.52 -2.90
CA ASP A 55 -25.52 -2.83 -3.47
C ASP A 55 -25.94 -3.84 -2.37
N VAL A 56 -25.42 -3.76 -1.15
CA VAL A 56 -25.92 -4.62 -0.07
C VAL A 56 -27.35 -4.28 0.37
N ALA A 57 -27.71 -3.00 0.37
CA ALA A 57 -29.02 -2.52 0.81
C ALA A 57 -30.14 -2.72 -0.23
N GLN A 58 -29.80 -3.02 -1.48
CA GLN A 58 -30.79 -3.22 -2.54
C GLN A 58 -31.60 -4.52 -2.38
N PRO A 59 -32.83 -4.56 -2.91
CA PRO A 59 -33.66 -5.76 -2.87
C PRO A 59 -33.01 -6.91 -3.65
N ARG A 60 -33.04 -8.10 -3.04
CA ARG A 60 -32.47 -9.33 -3.59
C ARG A 60 -33.57 -10.35 -3.77
N VAL A 61 -33.57 -11.00 -4.93
CA VAL A 61 -34.47 -12.12 -5.19
C VAL A 61 -33.69 -13.40 -4.97
N TRP A 62 -34.17 -14.25 -4.06
CA TRP A 62 -33.55 -15.55 -3.80
C TRP A 62 -34.12 -16.61 -4.74
N GLY A 63 -33.26 -17.56 -5.09
CA GLY A 63 -33.60 -18.65 -5.98
C GLY A 63 -32.59 -19.79 -5.92
N THR A 64 -32.84 -20.77 -6.78
CA THR A 64 -31.95 -21.91 -6.97
C THR A 64 -31.25 -21.79 -8.31
N PHE A 65 -29.92 -21.81 -8.27
CA PHE A 65 -29.09 -21.98 -9.44
C PHE A 65 -28.88 -23.48 -9.71
N THR A 66 -29.04 -23.87 -10.97
CA THR A 66 -28.73 -25.21 -11.48
C THR A 66 -27.70 -25.07 -12.59
N GLN A 67 -26.53 -25.66 -12.37
CA GLN A 67 -25.44 -25.64 -13.33
C GLN A 67 -25.80 -26.48 -14.56
N THR A 68 -25.62 -25.91 -15.74
CA THR A 68 -25.78 -26.62 -17.02
C THR A 68 -24.45 -26.92 -17.67
N GLY A 69 -23.45 -26.09 -17.40
CA GLY A 69 -22.13 -26.23 -17.98
C GLY A 69 -21.12 -25.38 -17.24
N CYS A 70 -19.93 -25.33 -17.80
CA CYS A 70 -18.87 -24.58 -17.22
C CYS A 70 -17.92 -24.08 -18.29
N GLU A 71 -17.70 -22.76 -18.31
CA GLU A 71 -16.80 -22.12 -19.27
C GLU A 71 -15.39 -22.07 -18.74
N ALA A 72 -14.41 -22.38 -19.60
CA ALA A 72 -13.02 -22.23 -19.25
C ALA A 72 -12.67 -20.75 -19.08
N SER A 73 -12.20 -20.37 -17.89
CA SER A 73 -11.69 -19.05 -17.56
C SER A 73 -10.18 -19.10 -17.40
N ALA A 74 -9.47 -18.25 -18.15
CA ALA A 74 -8.01 -18.22 -18.19
C ALA A 74 -7.31 -18.03 -16.83
N ARG A 75 -8.01 -17.53 -15.79
CA ARG A 75 -7.40 -17.21 -14.47
C ARG A 75 -8.01 -17.94 -13.27
N ARG A 76 -9.24 -18.44 -13.37
CA ARG A 76 -10.00 -18.98 -12.21
C ARG A 76 -10.52 -20.38 -12.44
N GLY A 77 -9.97 -21.09 -13.42
CA GLY A 77 -10.43 -22.42 -13.79
C GLY A 77 -11.79 -22.33 -14.45
N CYS A 78 -12.78 -23.02 -13.90
CA CYS A 78 -14.07 -23.22 -14.53
C CYS A 78 -15.11 -22.21 -14.00
N ARG A 79 -15.71 -21.40 -14.88
CA ARG A 79 -16.79 -20.48 -14.52
C ARG A 79 -18.14 -21.16 -14.74
N PRO A 80 -18.87 -21.56 -13.68
CA PRO A 80 -20.15 -22.24 -13.82
C PRO A 80 -21.20 -21.30 -14.43
N PHE A 81 -21.91 -21.80 -15.44
CA PHE A 81 -23.09 -21.14 -16.01
C PHE A 81 -24.27 -22.11 -16.01
N GLY A 82 -25.47 -21.55 -15.99
CA GLY A 82 -26.64 -22.35 -15.70
C GLY A 82 -27.95 -21.61 -15.81
N THR A 83 -28.98 -22.25 -15.24
CA THR A 83 -30.31 -21.67 -15.09
C THR A 83 -30.48 -21.27 -13.63
N TRP A 84 -31.02 -20.08 -13.40
CA TRP A 84 -31.46 -19.64 -12.08
C TRP A 84 -32.96 -19.46 -12.10
N ALA A 85 -33.65 -20.01 -11.11
CA ALA A 85 -35.08 -19.82 -10.93
C ALA A 85 -35.34 -19.26 -9.52
N SER A 86 -36.18 -18.23 -9.43
CA SER A 86 -36.60 -17.66 -8.15
C SER A 86 -37.35 -18.70 -7.30
N ASP A 87 -37.34 -18.51 -5.98
CA ASP A 87 -37.98 -19.44 -5.03
C ASP A 87 -39.51 -19.57 -5.28
N ASP A 88 -40.15 -18.51 -5.79
CA ASP A 88 -41.56 -18.47 -6.21
C ASP A 88 -41.80 -18.89 -7.67
N ARG A 89 -40.73 -19.21 -8.41
CA ARG A 89 -40.72 -19.59 -9.83
C ARG A 89 -41.32 -18.58 -10.80
N THR A 90 -41.52 -17.33 -10.38
CA THR A 90 -42.03 -16.27 -11.25
C THR A 90 -40.97 -15.73 -12.20
N ILE A 91 -39.70 -15.85 -11.82
CA ILE A 91 -38.56 -15.35 -12.60
C ILE A 91 -37.61 -16.52 -12.88
N VAL A 92 -37.34 -16.76 -14.16
CA VAL A 92 -36.38 -17.77 -14.61
C VAL A 92 -35.40 -17.12 -15.57
N TRP A 93 -34.12 -17.22 -15.23
CA TRP A 93 -33.02 -16.77 -16.06
C TRP A 93 -32.24 -17.96 -16.57
N SER A 94 -32.02 -18.00 -17.88
CA SER A 94 -31.13 -18.98 -18.51
C SER A 94 -29.78 -18.34 -18.81
N HIS A 95 -28.74 -19.17 -18.86
CA HIS A 95 -27.38 -18.75 -19.21
C HIS A 95 -26.78 -17.66 -18.29
N VAL A 96 -27.07 -17.74 -16.99
CA VAL A 96 -26.48 -16.82 -15.98
C VAL A 96 -25.24 -17.43 -15.35
N TYR A 97 -24.33 -16.57 -14.91
CA TYR A 97 -23.12 -17.01 -14.23
C TYR A 97 -23.31 -17.04 -12.72
N LEU A 98 -22.76 -18.08 -12.08
CA LEU A 98 -22.72 -18.18 -10.63
C LEU A 98 -21.40 -17.59 -10.10
N ASN A 99 -21.52 -16.66 -9.16
CA ASN A 99 -20.43 -16.25 -8.28
C ASN A 99 -20.48 -17.07 -6.99
N GLY A 100 -19.78 -18.19 -7.01
CA GLY A 100 -19.72 -19.15 -5.92
C GLY A 100 -19.49 -20.56 -6.42
N TRP A 101 -19.95 -21.54 -5.64
CA TRP A 101 -19.84 -22.95 -5.96
C TRP A 101 -21.18 -23.66 -5.78
N THR A 102 -21.33 -24.77 -6.50
CA THR A 102 -22.45 -25.70 -6.36
C THR A 102 -22.11 -26.82 -5.39
N ASP A 103 -23.15 -27.49 -4.90
CA ASP A 103 -23.00 -28.78 -4.24
C ASP A 103 -22.70 -29.91 -5.27
N GLY A 104 -22.58 -31.14 -4.77
CA GLY A 104 -22.34 -32.32 -5.61
C GLY A 104 -23.46 -32.65 -6.60
N SER A 105 -24.63 -32.01 -6.49
CA SER A 105 -25.75 -32.14 -7.44
C SER A 105 -25.74 -31.05 -8.52
N GLY A 106 -24.76 -30.15 -8.51
CA GLY A 106 -24.70 -29.02 -9.44
C GLY A 106 -25.71 -27.91 -9.11
N ARG A 107 -26.24 -27.88 -7.88
CA ARG A 107 -27.20 -26.87 -7.44
C ARG A 107 -26.63 -26.01 -6.32
N THR A 108 -27.11 -24.77 -6.22
CA THR A 108 -26.84 -23.91 -5.07
C THR A 108 -27.92 -22.88 -4.90
N ARG A 109 -28.14 -22.45 -3.66
CA ARG A 109 -28.97 -21.27 -3.40
C ARG A 109 -28.18 -20.04 -3.83
N ALA A 110 -28.78 -19.16 -4.60
CA ALA A 110 -28.12 -17.93 -5.05
C ALA A 110 -29.12 -16.77 -5.11
N ALA A 111 -28.64 -15.57 -4.86
CA ALA A 111 -29.41 -14.35 -4.97
C ALA A 111 -29.12 -13.64 -6.30
N TYR A 112 -30.18 -13.22 -6.98
CA TYR A 112 -30.14 -12.28 -8.09
C TYR A 112 -30.38 -10.86 -7.58
N GLN A 113 -29.63 -9.90 -8.11
CA GLN A 113 -29.73 -8.50 -7.72
C GLN A 113 -29.88 -7.61 -8.95
N PRO A 114 -31.12 -7.28 -9.36
CA PRO A 114 -31.40 -6.63 -10.63
C PRO A 114 -30.83 -5.22 -10.74
N THR A 115 -30.70 -4.50 -9.63
CA THR A 115 -30.26 -3.10 -9.62
C THR A 115 -28.80 -2.95 -9.19
N ALA A 116 -28.05 -4.05 -9.11
CA ALA A 116 -26.65 -4.00 -8.70
C ALA A 116 -25.85 -3.13 -9.67
N LEU A 117 -25.12 -2.16 -9.14
CA LEU A 117 -24.26 -1.30 -9.95
C LEU A 117 -23.03 -2.08 -10.47
N LEU A 118 -22.63 -3.13 -9.75
CA LEU A 118 -21.51 -4.00 -10.09
C LEU A 118 -21.99 -5.33 -10.70
N GLY A 119 -22.65 -5.25 -11.86
CA GLY A 119 -22.97 -6.39 -12.72
C GLY A 119 -24.35 -7.02 -12.48
N SER A 120 -25.17 -7.05 -13.52
CA SER A 120 -26.52 -7.62 -13.52
C SER A 120 -26.56 -9.12 -13.82
N ASP A 121 -25.60 -9.66 -14.59
CA ASP A 121 -25.75 -10.99 -15.20
C ASP A 121 -25.16 -12.13 -14.35
N VAL A 122 -25.03 -11.88 -13.04
CA VAL A 122 -24.35 -12.77 -12.11
C VAL A 122 -25.22 -13.00 -10.88
N VAL A 123 -25.44 -14.28 -10.54
CA VAL A 123 -26.10 -14.67 -9.29
C VAL A 123 -25.06 -15.01 -8.24
N ASN A 124 -25.27 -14.55 -7.01
CA ASN A 124 -24.28 -14.67 -5.93
C ASN A 124 -24.71 -15.73 -4.91
N ALA A 125 -23.81 -16.66 -4.57
CA ALA A 125 -24.06 -17.56 -3.44
C ALA A 125 -24.10 -16.75 -2.11
N PRO A 126 -24.84 -17.23 -1.08
CA PRO A 126 -25.07 -16.48 0.15
C PRO A 126 -23.82 -15.89 0.80
N VAL A 127 -22.72 -16.64 0.82
CA VAL A 127 -21.45 -16.22 1.42
C VAL A 127 -20.81 -15.01 0.70
N PHE A 128 -21.09 -14.82 -0.59
CA PHE A 128 -20.55 -13.71 -1.38
C PHE A 128 -21.40 -12.44 -1.33
N THR A 129 -22.59 -12.50 -0.74
CA THR A 129 -23.51 -11.36 -0.54
C THR A 129 -22.80 -10.17 0.12
N PHE A 130 -21.94 -10.43 1.10
CA PHE A 130 -21.22 -9.40 1.85
C PHE A 130 -19.73 -9.31 1.48
N ALA A 131 -19.26 -10.08 0.50
CA ALA A 131 -17.84 -10.12 0.16
C ALA A 131 -17.32 -8.76 -0.33
N GLY A 132 -18.13 -8.02 -1.10
CA GLY A 132 -17.80 -6.69 -1.61
C GLY A 132 -17.40 -5.68 -0.52
N PRO A 133 -18.31 -5.33 0.42
CA PRO A 133 -17.99 -4.36 1.46
C PRO A 133 -16.94 -4.86 2.45
N VAL A 134 -16.92 -6.16 2.77
CA VAL A 134 -15.91 -6.73 3.68
C VAL A 134 -14.51 -6.61 3.07
N LEU A 135 -14.34 -7.03 1.81
CA LEU A 135 -13.05 -6.96 1.12
C LEU A 135 -12.59 -5.51 0.95
N THR A 136 -13.50 -4.63 0.52
CA THR A 136 -13.18 -3.21 0.30
C THR A 136 -12.85 -2.50 1.61
N GLY A 137 -13.60 -2.79 2.68
CA GLY A 137 -13.32 -2.27 4.03
C GLY A 137 -11.97 -2.73 4.56
N PHE A 138 -11.64 -4.02 4.42
CA PHE A 138 -10.32 -4.54 4.79
C PHE A 138 -9.19 -3.85 4.01
N LEU A 139 -9.36 -3.72 2.69
CA LEU A 139 -8.40 -3.05 1.82
C LEU A 139 -8.20 -1.59 2.22
N LEU A 140 -9.27 -0.87 2.56
CA LEU A 140 -9.21 0.52 3.01
C LEU A 140 -8.46 0.66 4.33
N VAL A 141 -8.70 -0.23 5.30
CA VAL A 141 -7.96 -0.25 6.59
C VAL A 141 -6.48 -0.55 6.36
N TRP A 142 -6.17 -1.59 5.58
CA TRP A 142 -4.79 -1.94 5.23
C TRP A 142 -4.08 -0.78 4.53
N TRP A 143 -4.76 -0.14 3.57
CA TRP A 143 -4.25 1.03 2.86
C TRP A 143 -3.98 2.20 3.81
N GLY A 144 -4.89 2.49 4.75
CA GLY A 144 -4.70 3.48 5.79
C GLY A 144 -3.44 3.22 6.63
N VAL A 145 -3.19 1.96 7.01
CA VAL A 145 -1.96 1.56 7.71
C VAL A 145 -0.71 1.84 6.87
N VAL A 146 -0.73 1.56 5.57
CA VAL A 146 0.39 1.85 4.65
C VAL A 146 0.67 3.35 4.59
N VAL A 147 -0.37 4.18 4.43
CA VAL A 147 -0.23 5.65 4.40
C VAL A 147 0.33 6.17 5.71
N LEU A 148 -0.21 5.74 6.85
CA LEU A 148 0.25 6.16 8.17
C LEU A 148 1.70 5.74 8.46
N ARG A 149 2.07 4.51 8.09
CA ARG A 149 3.44 4.00 8.25
C ARG A 149 4.42 4.79 7.38
N THR A 150 4.01 5.14 6.15
CA THR A 150 4.82 5.94 5.23
C THR A 150 5.00 7.36 5.74
N ALA A 151 3.92 8.00 6.19
CA ALA A 151 3.95 9.33 6.80
C ALA A 151 4.83 9.37 8.06
N ALA A 152 4.76 8.35 8.91
CA ALA A 152 5.60 8.22 10.09
C ALA A 152 7.09 7.99 9.74
N SER A 153 7.39 7.26 8.67
CA SER A 153 8.77 7.09 8.19
C SER A 153 9.43 8.41 7.76
N TRP A 154 8.63 9.41 7.40
CA TRP A 154 9.08 10.76 7.06
C TRP A 154 9.10 11.72 8.25
N GLY A 155 8.65 11.27 9.41
CA GLY A 155 8.62 12.07 10.65
C GLY A 155 7.41 12.99 10.78
N TYR A 156 6.36 12.83 9.96
CA TYR A 156 5.13 13.64 10.07
C TYR A 156 4.26 13.24 11.28
N ILE A 157 4.41 12.01 11.79
CA ILE A 157 3.59 11.47 12.86
C ILE A 157 4.50 10.89 13.94
N ALA A 158 4.44 11.45 15.15
CA ALA A 158 5.02 10.83 16.33
C ALA A 158 4.00 9.85 16.90
N PHE A 159 4.15 8.56 16.62
CA PHE A 159 3.32 7.56 17.29
C PHE A 159 3.61 7.61 18.80
N PRO A 160 2.59 7.81 19.66
CA PRO A 160 2.77 7.61 21.09
C PRO A 160 3.21 6.16 21.27
N ARG A 161 4.42 5.94 21.77
CA ARG A 161 4.90 4.61 22.12
C ARG A 161 3.88 4.00 23.08
N SER A 162 3.07 3.08 22.59
CA SER A 162 2.10 2.35 23.41
C SER A 162 2.89 1.60 24.48
N ARG A 163 2.88 2.15 25.69
CA ARG A 163 3.47 1.59 26.91
C ARG A 163 2.83 0.25 27.33
N TRP A 164 1.91 -0.27 26.52
CA TRP A 164 1.01 -1.38 26.81
C TRP A 164 1.39 -2.70 26.11
N LEU A 165 2.22 -2.66 25.06
CA LEU A 165 2.84 -3.87 24.52
C LEU A 165 4.19 -4.04 25.21
N GLY A 166 4.19 -4.74 26.33
CA GLY A 166 5.34 -5.08 27.18
C GLY A 166 6.40 -5.93 26.48
N GLY A 167 6.98 -5.41 25.40
CA GLY A 167 8.17 -5.94 24.76
C GLY A 167 9.41 -5.36 25.42
N ARG A 168 10.01 -6.15 26.33
CA ARG A 168 11.38 -5.96 26.83
C ARG A 168 12.34 -5.58 25.68
N GLY A 169 13.09 -4.50 25.88
CA GLY A 169 14.44 -4.34 25.33
C GLY A 169 14.58 -4.21 23.81
N GLY A 170 14.05 -3.14 23.21
CA GLY A 170 14.58 -2.62 21.95
C GLY A 170 15.56 -1.48 22.26
N PRO A 171 16.82 -1.50 21.78
CA PRO A 171 17.84 -0.55 22.22
C PRO A 171 17.40 0.87 21.89
N ARG A 172 17.65 1.79 22.84
CA ARG A 172 17.76 3.22 22.57
C ARG A 172 18.57 3.38 21.27
N LYS A 173 17.91 3.62 20.14
CA LYS A 173 18.48 4.51 19.13
C LYS A 173 18.47 5.90 19.77
N ARG A 174 19.44 6.09 20.68
CA ARG A 174 20.16 7.34 20.78
C ARG A 174 20.39 7.81 19.35
N GLN A 175 20.17 9.08 19.11
CA GLN A 175 20.92 9.81 18.10
C GLN A 175 22.38 9.31 18.14
N GLY A 176 22.78 8.55 17.14
CA GLY A 176 24.05 7.84 17.13
C GLY A 176 23.97 6.60 16.27
N THR A 177 24.64 6.63 15.12
CA THR A 177 24.91 5.52 14.18
C THR A 177 23.72 5.14 13.26
N LEU A 178 23.54 5.59 12.00
CA LEU A 178 24.44 5.69 10.85
C LEU A 178 25.87 6.12 11.18
N GLY A 179 26.69 5.10 11.42
CA GLY A 179 28.12 5.16 11.69
C GLY A 179 28.91 5.52 10.44
N ILE A 180 28.60 6.67 9.86
CA ILE A 180 29.47 7.40 8.92
C ILE A 180 29.47 8.87 9.39
N ARG A 181 29.73 9.08 10.68
CA ARG A 181 29.73 10.40 11.31
C ARG A 181 30.86 10.59 12.33
N GLY A 182 31.97 9.89 12.14
CA GLY A 182 33.27 10.57 12.25
C GLY A 182 33.54 11.07 10.83
N SER A 183 33.30 12.36 10.57
CA SER A 183 33.43 12.88 9.22
C SER A 183 34.78 12.47 8.65
N PHE A 184 34.81 12.00 7.39
CA PHE A 184 36.06 11.84 6.65
C PHE A 184 36.95 13.08 6.83
N ARG A 185 36.34 14.28 6.94
CA ARG A 185 36.99 15.53 7.36
C ARG A 185 37.75 15.48 8.70
N ARG A 186 37.20 14.88 9.77
CA ARG A 186 37.90 14.75 11.07
C ARG A 186 39.00 13.71 11.01
N GLN A 187 38.75 12.56 10.39
CA GLN A 187 39.78 11.51 10.24
C GLN A 187 40.93 11.98 9.34
N TYR A 188 40.63 12.70 8.26
CA TYR A 188 41.61 13.28 7.35
C TYR A 188 42.38 14.46 7.96
N ARG A 189 41.72 15.32 8.75
CA ARG A 189 42.44 16.34 9.54
C ARG A 189 43.38 15.71 10.57
N GLN A 190 42.98 14.61 11.19
CA GLN A 190 43.83 13.90 12.14
C GLN A 190 44.99 13.17 11.44
N SER A 191 44.81 12.62 10.23
CA SER A 191 45.93 12.03 9.48
C SER A 191 46.91 13.08 8.98
N LEU A 192 46.43 14.25 8.52
CA LEU A 192 47.31 15.37 8.12
C LEU A 192 48.06 15.99 9.30
N ALA A 193 47.41 16.10 10.47
CA ALA A 193 48.09 16.56 11.68
C ALA A 193 49.17 15.59 12.17
N ARG A 194 49.02 14.28 11.91
CA ARG A 194 50.06 13.28 12.19
C ARG A 194 51.20 13.34 11.18
N ALA A 195 50.90 13.45 9.89
CA ALA A 195 51.90 13.57 8.84
C ALA A 195 52.77 14.83 9.02
N GLY A 196 52.16 15.99 9.32
CA GLY A 196 52.92 17.22 9.58
C GLY A 196 53.75 17.18 10.88
N ALA A 197 53.33 16.40 11.88
CA ALA A 197 54.10 16.20 13.11
C ALA A 197 55.30 15.25 12.91
N GLU A 198 55.19 14.28 12.00
CA GLU A 198 56.28 13.39 11.60
C GLU A 198 57.32 14.12 10.74
N ASP A 199 56.90 14.96 9.80
CA ASP A 199 57.82 15.81 9.00
C ASP A 199 58.59 16.80 9.88
N SER A 200 57.96 17.42 10.87
CA SER A 200 58.63 18.35 11.80
C SER A 200 59.61 17.69 12.79
N ARG A 201 59.64 16.35 12.86
CA ARG A 201 60.62 15.57 13.64
C ARG A 201 61.76 15.02 12.79
N ALA A 202 61.67 15.13 11.47
CA ALA A 202 62.64 14.60 10.51
C ALA A 202 63.65 15.66 10.01
N GLU A 203 63.53 16.92 10.44
CA GLU A 203 64.56 17.95 10.23
C GLU A 203 65.55 17.97 11.41
N PRO A 204 66.84 17.63 11.20
CA PRO A 204 67.89 17.70 12.22
C PRO A 204 68.39 19.12 12.52
#